data_AF-A0A3S0S6V9-F1
#
_entry.id   AF-A0A3S0S6V9-F1
#
_cell.length_a   1.000
_cell.length_b   1.000
_cell.length_c   1.000
_cell.angle_alpha   90.00
_cell.angle_beta   90.00
_cell.angle_gamma   90.00
#
_symmetry.space_group_name_H-M   'P 1'
#
loop_
_entity.id
_entity.type
_entity.pdbx_description
1 polymer ?
#
loop_
_entity_poly.entity_id
_entity_poly.type
_entity_poly.pdbx_seq_one_letter_code
_entity_poly.pdbx_strand_id
1 'polypeptide(L)'
;MKSIDFTFGDAAAVARDTCASYNLIGSVITCRTLLAALNKFGKENIAPLSVKVLIFNPYVTKEFKPGHNPSKKRLNALLNHKKGHSIAVGMEEAEGDGWKGHLVLIANTPEGTWLIDPTLNTVSRPEHNMWLLPIGVKVDNDFGKFDGSRAILKLNDCAVMYSAFPSDRSYENLADWSGKNEEFDVDSITNQIFERLVNGV
;
A
#
# COMPACT_ATOMS: atom_id res chain seq x y z
N MET A 1 12.83 -22.80 19.43
CA MET A 1 12.57 -22.01 18.21
C MET A 1 12.93 -20.57 18.53
N LYS A 2 13.84 -19.92 17.80
CA LYS A 2 14.06 -18.47 17.97
C LYS A 2 12.74 -17.78 17.63
N SER A 3 12.25 -16.84 18.46
CA SER A 3 11.12 -16.00 18.06
C SER A 3 11.61 -15.10 16.95
N ILE A 4 11.05 -15.27 15.76
CA ILE A 4 11.29 -14.35 14.65
C ILE A 4 10.36 -13.17 14.90
N ASP A 5 10.94 -12.00 15.14
CA ASP A 5 10.20 -10.78 15.47
C ASP A 5 10.40 -9.77 14.34
N PHE A 6 9.31 -9.43 13.67
CA PHE A 6 9.24 -8.39 12.64
C PHE A 6 7.86 -7.75 12.67
N THR A 7 7.80 -6.46 12.36
CA THR A 7 6.54 -5.73 12.18
C THR A 7 6.01 -5.91 10.77
N PHE A 8 4.72 -5.60 10.55
CA PHE A 8 4.20 -5.54 9.18
C PHE A 8 4.88 -4.45 8.32
N GLY A 9 5.46 -3.42 8.95
CA GLY A 9 6.28 -2.42 8.26
C GLY A 9 7.59 -3.02 7.73
N ASP A 10 8.28 -3.82 8.54
CA ASP A 10 9.49 -4.54 8.12
C ASP A 10 9.18 -5.52 6.98
N ALA A 11 8.08 -6.26 7.09
CA ALA A 11 7.62 -7.16 6.05
C ALA A 11 7.31 -6.43 4.73
N ALA A 12 6.64 -5.27 4.80
CA ALA A 12 6.37 -4.43 3.65
C ALA A 12 7.66 -3.92 2.99
N ALA A 13 8.64 -3.48 3.78
CA ALA A 13 9.93 -3.00 3.29
C ALA A 13 10.75 -4.11 2.63
N VAL A 14 10.89 -5.26 3.28
CA VAL A 14 11.62 -6.42 2.72
C VAL A 14 10.98 -6.90 1.42
N ALA A 15 9.66 -6.98 1.34
CA ALA A 15 8.96 -7.34 0.10
C ALA A 15 9.23 -6.34 -1.02
N ARG A 16 9.15 -5.04 -0.73
CA ARG A 16 9.41 -3.98 -1.72
C ARG A 16 10.83 -4.06 -2.26
N ASP A 17 11.81 -4.18 -1.38
CA ASP A 17 13.22 -4.25 -1.76
C ASP A 17 13.52 -5.51 -2.58
N THR A 18 12.95 -6.65 -2.17
CA THR A 18 13.13 -7.92 -2.89
C THR A 18 12.48 -7.84 -4.27
N CYS A 19 11.23 -7.39 -4.39
CA CYS A 19 10.59 -7.23 -5.69
C CYS A 19 11.32 -6.20 -6.58
N ALA A 20 11.88 -5.13 -6.00
CA ALA A 20 12.65 -4.13 -6.73
C ALA A 20 13.94 -4.71 -7.34
N SER A 21 14.62 -5.65 -6.69
CA SER A 21 15.82 -6.28 -7.26
C SER A 21 15.53 -7.14 -8.49
N TYR A 22 14.25 -7.48 -8.71
CA TYR A 22 13.75 -8.17 -9.90
C TYR A 22 13.05 -7.21 -10.89
N ASN A 23 13.17 -5.88 -10.72
CA ASN A 23 12.45 -4.87 -11.49
C ASN A 23 10.91 -4.95 -11.41
N LEU A 24 10.37 -5.59 -10.36
CA LEU A 24 8.93 -5.75 -10.17
C LEU A 24 8.36 -4.62 -9.31
N ILE A 25 7.80 -3.59 -9.92
CA ILE A 25 7.30 -2.38 -9.22
C ILE A 25 5.79 -2.40 -8.90
N GLY A 26 5.04 -3.35 -9.46
CA GLY A 26 3.58 -3.41 -9.32
C GLY A 26 3.10 -3.82 -7.93
N SER A 27 2.03 -3.20 -7.46
CA SER A 27 1.41 -3.50 -6.16
C SER A 27 0.88 -4.93 -6.09
N VAL A 28 0.35 -5.45 -7.21
CA VAL A 28 -0.28 -6.78 -7.28
C VAL A 28 0.74 -7.89 -7.05
N ILE A 29 1.83 -7.90 -7.81
CA ILE A 29 2.88 -8.91 -7.66
C ILE A 29 3.59 -8.81 -6.31
N THR A 30 3.84 -7.58 -5.83
CA THR A 30 4.48 -7.36 -4.53
C THR A 30 3.60 -7.84 -3.38
N CYS A 31 2.29 -7.57 -3.42
CA CYS A 31 1.35 -8.06 -2.40
C CYS A 31 1.19 -9.57 -2.46
N ARG A 32 1.15 -10.17 -3.65
CA ARG A 32 1.06 -11.63 -3.81
C ARG A 32 2.26 -12.36 -3.19
N THR A 33 3.46 -11.93 -3.52
CA THR A 33 4.71 -12.53 -3.00
C THR A 33 4.85 -12.31 -1.49
N LEU A 34 4.53 -11.11 -0.99
CA LEU A 34 4.49 -10.85 0.45
C LEU A 34 3.46 -11.72 1.17
N LEU A 35 2.24 -11.84 0.64
CA LEU A 35 1.20 -12.68 1.22
C LEU A 35 1.65 -14.15 1.30
N ALA A 36 2.24 -14.67 0.22
CA ALA A 36 2.78 -16.02 0.20
C ALA A 36 3.87 -16.21 1.27
N ALA A 37 4.78 -15.23 1.44
CA ALA A 37 5.83 -15.29 2.45
C ALA A 37 5.26 -15.26 3.88
N LEU A 38 4.28 -14.39 4.15
CA LEU A 38 3.61 -14.30 5.45
C LEU A 38 2.83 -15.58 5.79
N ASN A 39 2.22 -16.22 4.80
CA ASN A 39 1.56 -17.51 4.98
C ASN A 39 2.55 -18.61 5.40
N LYS A 40 3.79 -18.58 4.92
CA LYS A 40 4.86 -19.52 5.36
C LYS A 40 5.25 -19.33 6.83
N PHE A 41 5.02 -18.15 7.40
CA PHE A 41 5.16 -17.90 8.85
C PHE A 41 3.94 -18.34 9.67
N GLY A 42 2.90 -18.89 9.04
CA GLY A 42 1.64 -19.22 9.70
C GLY A 42 0.84 -18.00 10.13
N LYS A 43 1.06 -16.83 9.50
CA LYS A 43 0.26 -15.64 9.75
C LYS A 43 -1.09 -15.79 9.05
N GLU A 44 -2.10 -16.20 9.80
CA GLU A 44 -3.47 -16.34 9.33
C GLU A 44 -4.20 -14.98 9.33
N ASN A 45 -5.30 -14.87 8.59
CA ASN A 45 -6.15 -13.67 8.49
C ASN A 45 -5.53 -12.46 7.77
N ILE A 46 -4.67 -12.71 6.79
CA ILE A 46 -4.16 -11.69 5.86
C ILE A 46 -4.82 -11.88 4.50
N ALA A 47 -5.40 -10.83 3.94
CA ALA A 47 -6.08 -10.87 2.66
C ALA A 47 -5.68 -9.69 1.75
N PRO A 48 -5.64 -9.89 0.42
CA PRO A 48 -5.54 -8.79 -0.53
C PRO A 48 -6.79 -7.89 -0.45
N LEU A 49 -6.58 -6.59 -0.60
CA LEU A 49 -7.64 -5.58 -0.61
C LEU A 49 -7.37 -4.55 -1.70
N SER A 50 -8.34 -4.41 -2.61
CA SER A 50 -8.32 -3.33 -3.61
C SER A 50 -8.61 -2.00 -2.95
N VAL A 51 -7.79 -1.00 -3.26
CA VAL A 51 -7.92 0.35 -2.72
C VAL A 51 -7.71 1.40 -3.82
N LYS A 52 -8.18 2.60 -3.54
CA LYS A 52 -7.77 3.84 -4.22
C LYS A 52 -7.10 4.75 -3.21
N VAL A 53 -6.02 5.40 -3.61
CA VAL A 53 -5.21 6.23 -2.71
C VAL A 53 -5.14 7.66 -3.22
N LEU A 54 -5.43 8.62 -2.35
CA LEU A 54 -5.14 10.03 -2.58
C LEU A 54 -4.07 10.48 -1.61
N ILE A 55 -3.00 11.06 -2.15
CA ILE A 55 -1.87 11.56 -1.38
C ILE A 55 -1.80 13.05 -1.60
N PHE A 56 -1.71 13.82 -0.52
CA PHE A 56 -1.50 15.26 -0.55
C PHE A 56 -0.13 15.60 0.02
N ASN A 57 0.57 16.52 -0.64
CA ASN A 57 1.88 16.96 -0.18
C ASN A 57 1.80 17.82 1.09
N PRO A 58 2.92 18.05 1.80
CA PRO A 58 2.92 18.79 3.07
C PRO A 58 2.35 20.21 3.01
N TYR A 59 2.37 20.86 1.83
CA TYR A 59 1.74 22.17 1.68
C TYR A 59 0.22 22.11 1.84
N VAL A 60 -0.43 21.13 1.20
CA VAL A 60 -1.89 20.95 1.30
C VAL A 60 -2.25 20.30 2.65
N THR A 61 -1.44 19.35 3.14
CA THR A 61 -1.68 18.61 4.40
C THR A 61 -1.87 19.52 5.61
N LYS A 62 -1.18 20.67 5.68
CA LYS A 62 -1.30 21.63 6.79
C LYS A 62 -2.72 22.15 7.02
N GLU A 63 -3.58 22.03 6.02
CA GLU A 63 -4.97 22.50 6.06
C GLU A 63 -5.94 21.40 6.52
N PHE A 64 -5.48 20.14 6.60
CA PHE A 64 -6.24 19.06 7.22
C PHE A 64 -6.03 19.10 8.73
N LYS A 65 -7.11 19.32 9.48
CA LYS A 65 -7.10 19.32 10.94
C LYS A 65 -8.00 18.19 11.47
N PRO A 66 -7.70 17.61 12.63
CA PRO A 66 -8.59 16.66 13.28
C PRO A 66 -10.01 17.21 13.39
N GLY A 67 -11.00 16.48 12.86
CA GLY A 67 -12.41 16.90 12.84
C GLY A 67 -12.76 18.04 11.87
N HIS A 68 -11.79 18.59 11.13
CA HIS A 68 -12.02 19.69 10.20
C HIS A 68 -11.19 19.55 8.93
N ASN A 69 -11.81 19.01 7.89
CA ASN A 69 -11.24 18.93 6.55
C ASN A 69 -11.43 20.25 5.78
N PRO A 70 -10.51 20.63 4.90
CA PRO A 70 -10.70 21.80 4.05
C PRO A 70 -11.95 21.62 3.19
N SER A 71 -12.72 22.70 2.99
CA SER A 71 -13.84 22.67 2.05
C SER A 71 -13.37 22.33 0.64
N LYS A 72 -14.24 21.77 -0.20
CA LYS A 72 -13.90 21.47 -1.61
C LYS A 72 -13.34 22.69 -2.35
N LYS A 73 -13.92 23.88 -2.12
CA LYS A 73 -13.43 25.15 -2.69
C LYS A 73 -12.01 25.46 -2.21
N ARG A 74 -11.72 25.28 -0.91
CA ARG A 74 -10.40 25.50 -0.33
C ARG A 74 -9.38 24.49 -0.88
N LEU A 75 -9.75 23.20 -0.93
CA LEU A 75 -8.90 22.15 -1.48
C LEU A 75 -8.53 22.44 -2.94
N ASN A 76 -9.50 22.78 -3.78
CA ASN A 76 -9.24 23.17 -5.17
C ASN A 76 -8.31 24.39 -5.27
N ALA A 77 -8.51 25.40 -4.41
CA ALA A 77 -7.62 26.57 -4.39
C ALA A 77 -6.18 26.21 -3.96
N LEU A 78 -6.02 25.24 -3.04
CA LEU A 78 -4.70 24.74 -2.64
C LEU A 78 -4.02 23.98 -3.78
N LEU A 79 -4.75 23.11 -4.48
CA LEU A 79 -4.23 22.31 -5.59
C LEU A 79 -3.95 23.14 -6.85
N ASN A 80 -4.68 24.24 -7.06
CA ASN A 80 -4.39 25.19 -8.15
C ASN A 80 -3.17 26.09 -7.85
N HIS A 81 -2.66 26.08 -6.63
CA HIS A 81 -1.47 26.84 -6.27
C HIS A 81 -0.20 26.06 -6.63
N LYS A 82 0.85 26.74 -7.11
CA LYS A 82 2.14 26.14 -7.55
C LYS A 82 2.89 25.27 -6.54
N LYS A 83 2.44 25.22 -5.28
CA LYS A 83 3.02 24.40 -4.19
C LYS A 83 2.12 23.25 -3.77
N GLY A 84 0.85 23.27 -4.20
CA GLY A 84 -0.11 22.24 -3.87
C GLY A 84 -0.03 21.12 -4.88
N HIS A 85 0.22 19.92 -4.39
CA HIS A 85 0.33 18.73 -5.22
C HIS A 85 -0.46 17.60 -4.59
N SER A 86 -1.07 16.80 -5.44
CA SER A 86 -1.71 15.55 -5.06
C SER A 86 -1.37 14.45 -6.05
N ILE A 87 -1.38 13.22 -5.57
CA ILE A 87 -1.22 12.01 -6.39
C ILE A 87 -2.43 11.13 -6.17
N ALA A 88 -2.97 10.59 -7.25
CA ALA A 88 -4.01 9.58 -7.25
C ALA A 88 -3.42 8.24 -7.69
N VAL A 89 -3.70 7.18 -6.93
CA VAL A 89 -3.24 5.80 -7.21
C VAL A 89 -4.46 4.88 -7.29
N GLY A 90 -4.51 4.04 -8.33
CA GLY A 90 -5.64 3.16 -8.59
C GLY A 90 -6.93 3.88 -9.03
N MET A 91 -6.82 5.11 -9.54
CA MET A 91 -7.95 5.91 -10.04
C MET A 91 -7.94 5.94 -11.57
N GLU A 92 -9.09 6.24 -12.20
CA GLU A 92 -9.20 6.23 -13.66
C GLU A 92 -8.32 7.28 -14.34
N GLU A 93 -8.04 8.35 -13.62
CA GLU A 93 -7.20 9.48 -13.99
C GLU A 93 -5.72 9.29 -13.64
N ALA A 94 -5.34 8.14 -13.07
CA ALA A 94 -3.93 7.81 -12.84
C ALA A 94 -3.24 7.49 -14.17
N GLU A 95 -2.01 7.98 -14.36
CA GLU A 95 -1.22 7.73 -15.58
C GLU A 95 -0.87 6.23 -15.71
N GLY A 96 -1.15 5.62 -16.87
CA GLY A 96 -0.83 4.23 -17.20
C GLY A 96 -1.97 3.46 -17.90
N ASP A 97 -1.65 2.38 -18.60
CA ASP A 97 -2.59 1.43 -19.24
C ASP A 97 -2.91 0.20 -18.35
N GLY A 98 -2.30 0.13 -17.17
CA GLY A 98 -2.44 -0.97 -16.22
C GLY A 98 -3.80 -1.05 -15.51
N TRP A 99 -3.91 -2.05 -14.63
CA TRP A 99 -5.09 -2.24 -13.78
C TRP A 99 -5.46 -0.97 -13.02
N LYS A 100 -6.74 -0.57 -13.11
CA LYS A 100 -7.28 0.64 -12.48
C LYS A 100 -7.61 0.44 -11.01
N GLY A 101 -6.62 0.00 -10.25
CA GLY A 101 -6.68 -0.24 -8.82
C GLY A 101 -5.28 -0.21 -8.19
N HIS A 102 -5.24 -0.14 -6.87
CA HIS A 102 -4.02 -0.36 -6.08
C HIS A 102 -4.27 -1.53 -5.15
N LEU A 103 -3.31 -2.42 -4.98
CA LEU A 103 -3.46 -3.59 -4.12
C LEU A 103 -2.65 -3.38 -2.85
N VAL A 104 -3.30 -3.60 -1.71
CA VAL A 104 -2.65 -3.67 -0.39
C VAL A 104 -3.02 -5.00 0.26
N LEU A 105 -2.38 -5.32 1.38
CA LEU A 105 -2.83 -6.41 2.25
C LEU A 105 -3.52 -5.82 3.49
N ILE A 106 -4.57 -6.50 3.95
CA ILE A 106 -5.21 -6.23 5.23
C ILE A 106 -4.99 -7.43 6.15
N ALA A 107 -4.49 -7.19 7.36
CA ALA A 107 -4.29 -8.23 8.38
C ALA A 107 -5.19 -7.97 9.58
N ASN A 108 -6.06 -8.93 9.90
CA ASN A 108 -6.93 -8.87 11.08
C ASN A 108 -6.34 -9.74 12.19
N THR A 109 -5.71 -9.09 13.16
CA THR A 109 -5.02 -9.74 14.28
C THR A 109 -5.77 -9.51 15.58
N PRO A 110 -5.50 -10.27 16.65
CA PRO A 110 -6.01 -9.95 18.00
C PRO A 110 -5.66 -8.54 18.47
N GLU A 111 -4.57 -7.96 17.95
CA GLU A 111 -4.14 -6.59 18.26
C GLU A 111 -4.87 -5.52 17.45
N GLY A 112 -5.65 -5.90 16.43
CA GLY A 112 -6.45 -5.02 15.58
C GLY A 112 -6.23 -5.24 14.08
N THR A 113 -6.80 -4.34 13.29
CA THR A 113 -6.71 -4.33 11.83
C THR A 113 -5.51 -3.52 11.35
N TRP A 114 -4.71 -4.12 10.46
CA TRP A 114 -3.49 -3.53 9.90
C TRP A 114 -3.60 -3.40 8.38
N LEU A 115 -3.30 -2.21 7.87
CA LEU A 115 -3.07 -1.95 6.45
C LEU A 115 -1.59 -2.12 6.15
N ILE A 116 -1.28 -2.91 5.13
CA ILE A 116 0.08 -3.19 4.67
C ILE A 116 0.19 -2.80 3.20
N ASP A 117 0.95 -1.75 2.92
CA ASP A 117 1.20 -1.28 1.55
C ASP A 117 2.71 -1.33 1.27
N PRO A 118 3.19 -2.40 0.60
CA PRO A 118 4.61 -2.53 0.28
C PRO A 118 5.04 -1.59 -0.85
N THR A 119 4.12 -0.92 -1.54
CA THR A 119 4.41 -0.20 -2.79
C THR A 119 4.11 1.30 -2.74
N LEU A 120 3.69 1.84 -1.59
CA LEU A 120 3.39 3.26 -1.44
C LEU A 120 4.58 4.17 -1.82
N ASN A 121 5.81 3.71 -1.63
CA ASN A 121 7.02 4.47 -1.99
C ASN A 121 7.17 4.70 -3.51
N THR A 122 6.58 3.86 -4.36
CA THR A 122 6.66 3.97 -5.84
C THR A 122 6.05 5.27 -6.37
N VAL A 123 5.15 5.87 -5.60
CA VAL A 123 4.50 7.15 -5.93
C VAL A 123 5.12 8.34 -5.20
N SER A 124 6.30 8.18 -4.59
CA SER A 124 7.05 9.32 -4.06
C SER A 124 7.35 10.35 -5.15
N ARG A 125 7.32 11.62 -4.78
CA ARG A 125 7.70 12.78 -5.62
C ARG A 125 8.52 13.73 -4.76
N PRO A 126 9.84 13.48 -4.61
CA PRO A 126 10.75 14.33 -3.83
C PRO A 126 10.66 15.82 -4.17
N GLU A 127 10.49 16.16 -5.44
CA GLU A 127 10.33 17.52 -5.97
C GLU A 127 9.09 18.25 -5.41
N HIS A 128 8.14 17.50 -4.85
CA HIS A 128 6.94 18.01 -4.20
C HIS A 128 6.94 17.81 -2.67
N ASN A 129 8.07 17.39 -2.09
CA ASN A 129 8.23 16.99 -0.70
C ASN A 129 7.33 15.80 -0.30
N MET A 130 7.09 14.86 -1.22
CA MET A 130 6.34 13.64 -0.95
C MET A 130 7.31 12.45 -0.86
N TRP A 131 7.75 12.17 0.37
CA TRP A 131 8.69 11.08 0.68
C TRP A 131 7.92 9.95 1.35
N LEU A 132 7.57 8.93 0.58
CA LEU A 132 6.74 7.82 1.06
C LEU A 132 7.58 6.56 1.22
N LEU A 133 7.19 5.72 2.17
CA LEU A 133 7.85 4.46 2.47
C LEU A 133 6.83 3.32 2.35
N PRO A 134 7.27 2.07 2.16
CA PRO A 134 6.45 0.91 2.46
C PRO A 134 5.92 1.00 3.90
N ILE A 135 4.68 0.59 4.12
CA ILE A 135 4.04 0.73 5.43
C ILE A 135 3.34 -0.56 5.86
N GLY A 136 3.33 -0.76 7.18
CA GLY A 136 2.42 -1.66 7.89
C GLY A 136 1.90 -0.92 9.11
N VAL A 137 0.67 -0.41 9.05
CA VAL A 137 0.11 0.50 10.06
C VAL A 137 -1.26 0.02 10.53
N LYS A 138 -1.54 0.23 11.81
CA LYS A 138 -2.84 -0.06 12.39
C LYS A 138 -3.86 0.99 11.91
N VAL A 139 -5.04 0.51 11.51
CA VAL A 139 -6.16 1.32 11.04
C VAL A 139 -7.41 0.99 11.84
N ASP A 140 -8.50 1.73 11.63
CA ASP A 140 -9.79 1.40 12.24
C ASP A 140 -10.23 -0.01 11.87
N ASN A 141 -10.79 -0.74 12.84
CA ASN A 141 -11.17 -2.14 12.68
C ASN A 141 -12.26 -2.38 11.62
N ASP A 142 -12.92 -1.31 11.15
CA ASP A 142 -13.95 -1.39 10.11
C ASP A 142 -13.41 -1.12 8.70
N PHE A 143 -12.15 -0.69 8.58
CA PHE A 143 -11.52 -0.47 7.29
C PHE A 143 -11.40 -1.78 6.51
N GLY A 144 -11.84 -1.78 5.25
CA GLY A 144 -11.83 -2.95 4.38
C GLY A 144 -13.02 -3.90 4.54
N LYS A 145 -13.97 -3.63 5.45
CA LYS A 145 -15.19 -4.46 5.61
C LYS A 145 -16.27 -4.18 4.56
N PHE A 146 -16.29 -2.98 3.98
CA PHE A 146 -17.25 -2.56 2.97
C PHE A 146 -16.62 -1.53 2.02
N ASP A 147 -17.20 -1.42 0.82
CA ASP A 147 -16.75 -0.47 -0.21
C ASP A 147 -16.90 0.97 0.25
N GLY A 148 -15.87 1.76 -0.01
CA GLY A 148 -15.79 3.17 0.39
C GLY A 148 -15.41 3.39 1.85
N SER A 149 -15.13 2.34 2.64
CA SER A 149 -14.48 2.52 3.95
C SER A 149 -13.12 3.20 3.78
N ARG A 150 -12.77 4.12 4.69
CA ARG A 150 -11.60 5.00 4.53
C ARG A 150 -10.64 4.91 5.70
N ALA A 151 -9.35 4.94 5.39
CA ALA A 151 -8.29 5.19 6.36
C ALA A 151 -7.57 6.47 5.95
N ILE A 152 -7.44 7.42 6.88
CA ILE A 152 -6.74 8.68 6.68
C ILE A 152 -5.51 8.68 7.57
N LEU A 153 -4.34 8.75 6.95
CA LEU A 153 -3.05 8.64 7.61
C LEU A 153 -2.26 9.94 7.40
N LYS A 154 -1.46 10.29 8.39
CA LYS A 154 -0.41 11.31 8.24
C LYS A 154 0.95 10.61 8.21
N LEU A 155 1.58 10.56 7.04
CA LEU A 155 2.83 9.84 6.79
C LEU A 155 3.87 10.83 6.25
N ASN A 156 4.98 11.04 6.95
CA ASN A 156 6.05 11.99 6.54
C ASN A 156 5.51 13.36 6.10
N ASP A 157 4.61 13.93 6.91
CA ASP A 157 3.87 15.18 6.63
C ASP A 157 2.96 15.19 5.39
N CYS A 158 2.82 14.07 4.69
CA CYS A 158 1.77 13.86 3.70
C CYS A 158 0.47 13.40 4.36
N ALA A 159 -0.66 13.82 3.82
CA ALA A 159 -1.96 13.22 4.13
C ALA A 159 -2.25 12.15 3.09
N VAL A 160 -2.45 10.90 3.53
CA VAL A 160 -2.69 9.76 2.67
C VAL A 160 -4.06 9.18 3.02
N MET A 161 -4.96 9.18 2.05
CA MET A 161 -6.31 8.66 2.20
C MET A 161 -6.48 7.41 1.34
N TYR A 162 -6.67 6.28 2.01
CA TYR A 162 -7.08 5.03 1.39
C TYR A 162 -8.61 4.94 1.37
N SER A 163 -9.18 4.55 0.24
CA SER A 163 -10.57 4.12 0.11
C SER A 163 -10.58 2.66 -0.32
N ALA A 164 -11.20 1.79 0.47
CA ALA A 164 -11.22 0.35 0.23
C ALA A 164 -12.41 -0.08 -0.65
N PHE A 165 -12.19 -1.12 -1.46
CA PHE A 165 -13.18 -1.72 -2.34
C PHE A 165 -13.07 -3.26 -2.24
N PRO A 166 -13.44 -3.87 -1.09
CA PRO A 166 -13.38 -5.33 -0.93
C PRO A 166 -14.24 -6.11 -1.95
N SER A 167 -15.26 -5.48 -2.55
CA SER A 167 -16.04 -6.13 -3.63
C SER A 167 -15.25 -6.24 -4.94
N ASP A 168 -14.25 -5.37 -5.16
CA ASP A 168 -13.42 -5.37 -6.34
C ASP A 168 -12.30 -6.40 -6.24
N ARG A 169 -12.52 -7.55 -6.87
CA ARG A 169 -11.53 -8.64 -7.01
C ARG A 169 -10.94 -8.71 -8.41
N SER A 170 -11.04 -7.64 -9.21
CA SER A 170 -10.56 -7.65 -10.59
C SER A 170 -9.05 -7.89 -10.73
N TYR A 171 -8.27 -7.65 -9.66
CA TYR A 171 -6.84 -8.02 -9.60
C TYR A 171 -6.59 -9.52 -9.82
N GLU A 172 -7.57 -10.39 -9.52
CA GLU A 172 -7.42 -11.84 -9.66
C GLU A 172 -7.25 -12.28 -11.11
N ASN A 173 -7.73 -11.46 -12.06
CA ASN A 173 -7.63 -11.72 -13.49
C ASN A 173 -6.27 -11.31 -14.07
N LEU A 174 -5.42 -10.62 -13.30
CA LEU A 174 -4.14 -10.13 -13.77
C LEU A 174 -3.11 -11.26 -13.83
N ALA A 175 -2.19 -11.20 -14.81
CA ALA A 175 -1.10 -12.18 -14.95
C ALA A 175 -0.22 -12.22 -13.69
N ASP A 176 0.07 -11.03 -13.13
CA ASP A 176 0.82 -10.83 -11.90
C ASP A 176 0.21 -11.55 -10.69
N TRP A 177 -1.12 -11.66 -10.64
CA TRP A 177 -1.82 -12.40 -9.59
C TRP A 177 -1.92 -13.90 -9.91
N SER A 178 -2.35 -14.23 -11.12
CA SER A 178 -2.69 -15.61 -11.52
C SER A 178 -1.47 -16.52 -11.72
N GLY A 179 -0.24 -15.99 -11.65
CA GLY A 179 0.98 -16.79 -11.84
C GLY A 179 1.23 -17.20 -13.28
N LYS A 180 0.56 -16.56 -14.22
CA LYS A 180 0.72 -16.79 -15.66
C LYS A 180 1.83 -15.95 -16.29
N ASN A 181 2.56 -15.19 -15.47
CA ASN A 181 3.71 -14.44 -15.93
C ASN A 181 4.96 -15.33 -15.82
N GLU A 182 5.51 -15.74 -16.96
CA GLU A 182 6.71 -16.57 -17.03
C GLU A 182 8.01 -15.78 -16.79
N GLU A 183 7.94 -14.45 -16.73
CA GLU A 183 9.12 -13.58 -16.60
C GLU A 183 9.75 -13.61 -15.19
N PHE A 184 9.04 -14.13 -14.18
CA PHE A 184 9.55 -14.18 -12.81
C PHE A 184 9.02 -15.37 -12.00
N ASP A 185 9.89 -15.93 -11.17
CA ASP A 185 9.56 -17.02 -10.26
C ASP A 185 9.07 -16.47 -8.91
N VAL A 186 7.75 -16.52 -8.73
CA VAL A 186 7.06 -16.10 -7.50
C VAL A 186 7.53 -16.89 -6.28
N ASP A 187 7.82 -18.18 -6.43
CA ASP A 187 8.26 -19.02 -5.32
C ASP A 187 9.67 -18.65 -4.90
N SER A 188 10.57 -18.39 -5.86
CA SER A 188 11.91 -17.87 -5.58
C SER A 188 11.85 -16.54 -4.82
N ILE A 189 11.06 -15.57 -5.28
CA ILE A 189 10.93 -14.26 -4.62
C ILE A 189 10.32 -14.42 -3.22
N THR A 190 9.29 -15.25 -3.10
CA THR A 190 8.64 -15.56 -1.81
C THR A 190 9.64 -16.15 -0.81
N ASN A 191 10.49 -17.07 -1.25
CA ASN A 191 11.51 -17.69 -0.40
C ASN A 191 12.55 -16.65 0.06
N GLN A 192 12.98 -15.74 -0.81
CA GLN A 192 13.90 -14.68 -0.41
C GLN A 192 13.30 -13.72 0.61
N ILE A 193 12.03 -13.30 0.42
CA ILE A 193 11.33 -12.47 1.42
C ILE A 193 11.27 -13.20 2.76
N PHE A 194 10.91 -14.49 2.75
CA PHE A 194 10.86 -15.32 3.95
C PHE A 194 12.22 -15.42 4.64
N GLU A 195 13.28 -15.75 3.93
CA GLU A 195 14.64 -15.89 4.48
C GLU A 195 15.17 -14.57 5.06
N ARG A 196 14.93 -13.45 4.37
CA ARG A 196 15.29 -12.12 4.84
C ARG A 196 14.58 -11.75 6.14
N LEU A 197 13.29 -12.08 6.25
CA LEU A 197 12.53 -11.86 7.49
C LEU A 197 12.98 -12.78 8.64
N VAL A 198 13.40 -14.02 8.35
CA VAL A 198 13.98 -14.94 9.35
C VAL A 198 15.31 -14.41 9.90
N ASN A 199 16.14 -13.82 9.03
CA ASN A 199 17.51 -13.42 9.36
C ASN A 199 17.62 -12.00 9.94
N GLY A 200 16.51 -11.25 9.98
CA GLY A 200 16.51 -9.88 10.51
C GLY A 200 17.05 -8.85 9.51
N VAL A 201 16.55 -8.94 8.26
CA VAL A 201 16.70 -8.05 7.06
C VAL A 201 17.29 -8.76 5.85
#